data_AF-M7SJK2-F1
#
_entry.id   AF-M7SJK2-F1
#
_cell.length_a   1.000
_cell.length_b   1.000
_cell.length_c   1.000
_cell.angle_alpha   90.00
_cell.angle_beta   90.00
_cell.angle_gamma   90.00
#
_symmetry.space_group_name_H-M   'P 1'
#
loop_
_entity.id
_entity.type
_entity.pdbx_description
1 polymer ?
#
loop_
_entity_poly.entity_id
_entity_poly.type
_entity_poly.pdbx_seq_one_letter_code
_entity_poly.pdbx_strand_id
1 'polypeptide(L)'
;MGGKTWSEKEEEYFWRVVVASSAKRVGTDLAKPEKSWDLLAREMQRSMGSQARRDYTPTMLFEHFFQNVETGRKSPNAIIYVMEYLQRKGISGSDDGSLTDLHSLFSGNAEDGDPMERDSGFDSIMRDEGGEREQQQGGKHGLEVPVFGASAALRVVEAGASRIELNAAGSYPAGGLTPSLDDLERVIVAGLNVPLRVMIRPRGPPPPSISAAAVRSAPPSLSQGNALQGRDFIYSDEEIEQMHDDIVKFKASGLLNVARGDGFVFGVLTERLSATIIPTSYVGDENRHSRERSLGCEVDVTECTRLVEAARPFKTVFHRAFDEVVSQDGGVCDDTGRRSWEKALDDLELCGFNGILTSGGLGSAAQNAKTLALILDAAAEKDIEIIVGGGVRSKNITELLKQLRLGERKQPVLMHSSCLAAGETKNVDLLEVEAIVKQLR
;
A
#
# COMPACT_ATOMS: atom_id res chain seq x y z
N MET A 1 -13.83 -35.46 -0.50
CA MET A 1 -12.38 -35.18 -0.32
C MET A 1 -12.24 -33.75 0.16
N GLY A 2 -11.92 -33.55 1.45
CA GLY A 2 -11.75 -32.23 2.04
C GLY A 2 -10.62 -31.47 1.37
N GLY A 3 -10.80 -30.16 1.18
CA GLY A 3 -9.82 -29.32 0.48
C GLY A 3 -8.43 -29.42 1.10
N LYS A 4 -7.38 -29.35 0.24
CA LYS A 4 -5.97 -29.38 0.65
C LYS A 4 -5.64 -28.30 1.71
N THR A 5 -6.45 -27.25 1.81
CA THR A 5 -6.29 -26.13 2.74
C THR A 5 -7.39 -26.09 3.80
N TRP A 6 -7.00 -25.74 5.04
CA TRP A 6 -7.93 -25.45 6.13
C TRP A 6 -8.62 -24.09 5.88
N SER A 7 -9.95 -24.05 6.03
CA SER A 7 -10.74 -22.81 5.93
C SER A 7 -10.50 -21.90 7.13
N GLU A 8 -10.83 -20.62 7.00
CA GLU A 8 -10.71 -19.64 8.10
C GLU A 8 -11.41 -20.09 9.38
N LYS A 9 -12.61 -20.68 9.27
CA LYS A 9 -13.33 -21.23 10.42
C LYS A 9 -12.64 -22.44 11.04
N GLU A 10 -12.09 -23.33 10.21
CA GLU A 10 -11.31 -24.48 10.67
C GLU A 10 -10.06 -24.00 11.43
N GLU A 11 -9.35 -22.99 10.91
CA GLU A 11 -8.18 -22.39 11.55
C GLU A 11 -8.54 -21.68 12.86
N GLU A 12 -9.58 -20.84 12.85
CA GLU A 12 -10.02 -20.14 14.06
C GLU A 12 -10.33 -21.12 15.19
N TYR A 13 -11.14 -22.14 14.91
CA TYR A 13 -11.49 -23.15 15.92
C TYR A 13 -10.26 -23.95 16.36
N PHE A 14 -9.41 -24.33 15.41
CA PHE A 14 -8.19 -25.06 15.71
C PHE A 14 -7.29 -24.28 16.66
N TRP A 15 -6.99 -23.02 16.37
CA TRP A 15 -6.08 -22.25 17.20
C TRP A 15 -6.69 -21.78 18.51
N ARG A 16 -7.95 -21.35 18.50
CA ARG A 16 -8.62 -20.79 19.68
C ARG A 16 -9.12 -21.85 20.66
N VAL A 17 -9.44 -23.05 20.17
CA VAL A 17 -10.06 -24.10 20.97
C VAL A 17 -9.16 -25.32 21.07
N VAL A 18 -8.73 -25.88 19.94
CA VAL A 18 -7.91 -27.11 19.92
C VAL A 18 -6.55 -26.86 20.55
N VAL A 19 -5.75 -25.94 20.00
CA VAL A 19 -4.38 -25.66 20.49
C VAL A 19 -4.41 -25.16 21.94
N ALA A 20 -5.31 -24.23 22.25
CA ALA A 20 -5.50 -23.66 23.59
C ALA A 20 -5.89 -24.70 24.67
N SER A 21 -6.43 -25.86 24.29
CA SER A 21 -6.81 -26.94 25.22
C SER A 21 -5.95 -28.19 25.11
N SER A 22 -4.98 -28.21 24.19
CA SER A 22 -4.11 -29.34 23.92
C SER A 22 -2.87 -29.37 24.83
N ALA A 23 -2.07 -30.43 24.70
CA ALA A 23 -0.72 -30.51 25.26
C ALA A 23 0.22 -29.38 24.79
N LYS A 24 -0.12 -28.66 23.71
CA LYS A 24 0.66 -27.55 23.15
C LYS A 24 0.18 -26.16 23.59
N ARG A 25 -0.77 -26.05 24.53
CA ARG A 25 -1.24 -24.75 25.03
C ARG A 25 -0.13 -23.92 25.68
N VAL A 26 -0.25 -22.59 25.65
CA VAL A 26 0.80 -21.64 26.11
C VAL A 26 0.20 -20.45 26.84
N GLY A 27 1.02 -19.71 27.60
CA GLY A 27 0.61 -18.50 28.28
C GLY A 27 -0.57 -18.72 29.24
N THR A 28 -1.58 -17.87 29.16
CA THR A 28 -2.78 -17.93 30.03
C THR A 28 -3.63 -19.18 29.80
N ASP A 29 -3.50 -19.85 28.65
CA ASP A 29 -4.24 -21.08 28.35
C ASP A 29 -3.78 -22.27 29.19
N LEU A 30 -2.58 -22.22 29.81
CA LEU A 30 -2.10 -23.26 30.73
C LEU A 30 -3.02 -23.45 31.95
N ALA A 31 -3.83 -22.46 32.29
CA ALA A 31 -4.84 -22.56 33.36
C ALA A 31 -6.03 -23.46 32.99
N LYS A 32 -6.23 -23.78 31.70
CA LYS A 32 -7.28 -24.69 31.23
C LYS A 32 -6.82 -26.14 31.38
N PRO A 33 -7.74 -27.08 31.69
CA PRO A 33 -7.40 -28.49 31.75
C PRO A 33 -7.00 -29.01 30.36
N GLU A 34 -5.91 -29.78 30.32
CA GLU A 34 -5.45 -30.43 29.10
C GLU A 34 -6.43 -31.49 28.61
N LYS A 35 -6.65 -31.53 27.30
CA LYS A 35 -7.42 -32.58 26.61
C LYS A 35 -6.53 -33.33 25.63
N SER A 36 -6.82 -34.63 25.45
CA SER A 36 -6.16 -35.44 24.43
C SER A 36 -6.60 -35.00 23.02
N TRP A 37 -5.71 -35.22 22.04
CA TRP A 37 -6.02 -34.96 20.63
C TRP A 37 -7.24 -35.75 20.13
N ASP A 38 -7.50 -36.95 20.67
CA ASP A 38 -8.72 -37.72 20.43
C ASP A 38 -9.99 -37.00 20.84
N LEU A 39 -10.00 -36.41 22.04
CA LEU A 39 -11.15 -35.66 22.52
C LEU A 39 -11.34 -34.39 21.70
N LEU A 40 -10.25 -33.69 21.39
CA LEU A 40 -10.27 -32.45 20.61
C LEU A 40 -10.73 -32.65 19.16
N ALA A 41 -10.33 -33.75 18.52
CA ALA A 41 -10.82 -34.11 17.18
C ALA A 41 -12.33 -34.36 17.18
N ARG A 42 -12.86 -35.07 18.18
CA ARG A 42 -14.31 -35.30 18.34
C ARG A 42 -15.07 -34.02 18.68
N GLU A 43 -14.47 -33.11 19.45
CA GLU A 43 -15.05 -31.80 19.76
C GLU A 43 -15.10 -30.91 18.51
N MET A 44 -14.01 -30.84 17.74
CA MET A 44 -13.96 -30.12 16.48
C MET A 44 -14.96 -30.68 15.47
N GLN A 45 -15.07 -32.01 15.34
CA GLN A 45 -16.06 -32.65 14.47
C GLN A 45 -17.49 -32.24 14.83
N ARG A 46 -17.84 -32.28 16.13
CA ARG A 46 -19.16 -31.88 16.61
C ARG A 46 -19.42 -30.39 16.43
N SER A 47 -18.43 -29.55 16.70
CA SER A 47 -18.58 -28.10 16.59
C SER A 47 -18.72 -27.64 15.15
N MET A 48 -18.00 -28.28 14.22
CA MET A 48 -18.08 -27.96 12.80
C MET A 48 -19.39 -28.45 12.19
N GLY A 49 -19.94 -29.58 12.68
CA GLY A 49 -21.24 -30.07 12.25
C GLY A 49 -21.36 -30.20 10.74
N SER A 50 -22.40 -29.61 10.14
CA SER A 50 -22.60 -29.59 8.68
C SER A 50 -21.58 -28.73 7.92
N GLN A 51 -20.78 -27.90 8.61
CA GLN A 51 -19.70 -27.11 8.03
C GLN A 51 -18.35 -27.87 8.03
N ALA A 52 -18.30 -29.09 8.59
CA ALA A 52 -17.09 -29.91 8.54
C ALA A 52 -16.75 -30.25 7.09
N ARG A 53 -15.58 -29.80 6.62
CA ARG A 53 -15.10 -30.06 5.26
C ARG A 53 -14.36 -31.40 5.16
N ARG A 54 -14.07 -32.02 6.31
CA ARG A 54 -13.32 -33.27 6.45
C ARG A 54 -13.67 -33.95 7.78
N ASP A 55 -13.29 -35.22 7.89
CA ASP A 55 -13.29 -35.93 9.16
C ASP A 55 -12.00 -35.59 9.90
N TYR A 56 -12.11 -34.87 11.02
CA TYR A 56 -10.94 -34.48 11.80
C TYR A 56 -10.44 -35.68 12.61
N THR A 57 -9.18 -36.04 12.40
CA THR A 57 -8.51 -37.11 13.16
C THR A 57 -7.47 -36.50 14.12
N PRO A 58 -7.12 -37.21 15.21
CA PRO A 58 -6.12 -36.72 16.16
C PRO A 58 -4.78 -36.44 15.49
N THR A 59 -4.36 -37.33 14.59
CA THR A 59 -3.14 -37.20 13.80
C THR A 59 -3.15 -35.96 12.92
N MET A 60 -4.26 -35.68 12.22
CA MET A 60 -4.37 -34.47 11.40
C MET A 60 -4.25 -33.19 12.21
N LEU A 61 -4.86 -33.13 13.40
CA LEU A 61 -4.76 -31.96 14.27
C LEU A 61 -3.31 -31.74 14.71
N PHE A 62 -2.64 -32.82 15.13
CA PHE A 62 -1.25 -32.76 15.56
C PHE A 62 -0.31 -32.39 14.41
N GLU A 63 -0.47 -32.99 13.24
CA GLU A 63 0.32 -32.70 12.03
C GLU A 63 0.12 -31.25 11.59
N HIS A 64 -1.12 -30.73 11.62
CA HIS A 64 -1.39 -29.34 11.25
C HIS A 64 -0.69 -28.37 12.21
N PHE A 65 -0.72 -28.64 13.52
CA PHE A 65 0.06 -27.85 14.48
C PHE A 65 1.57 -27.92 14.16
N PHE A 66 2.09 -29.13 13.98
CA PHE A 66 3.51 -29.36 13.73
C PHE A 66 3.99 -28.67 12.46
N GLN A 67 3.20 -28.74 11.38
CA GLN A 67 3.52 -28.08 10.12
C GLN A 67 3.65 -26.57 10.29
N ASN A 68 2.66 -25.95 10.95
CA ASN A 68 2.57 -24.51 11.13
C ASN A 68 3.61 -23.94 12.12
N VAL A 69 3.98 -24.71 13.15
CA VAL A 69 4.85 -24.21 14.24
C VAL A 69 6.28 -24.71 14.12
N GLU A 70 6.48 -25.96 13.71
CA GLU A 70 7.78 -26.64 13.79
C GLU A 70 8.47 -26.81 12.42
N THR A 71 7.74 -26.76 11.30
CA THR A 71 8.34 -26.97 9.95
C THR A 71 8.42 -25.74 9.05
N GLY A 72 7.93 -24.57 9.50
CA GLY A 72 7.94 -23.32 8.72
C GLY A 72 6.94 -23.27 7.55
N ARG A 73 6.34 -24.40 7.14
CA ARG A 73 5.26 -24.48 6.14
C ARG A 73 3.93 -24.09 6.78
N LYS A 74 3.62 -22.80 6.76
CA LYS A 74 2.41 -22.25 7.36
C LYS A 74 1.24 -22.33 6.39
N SER A 75 0.08 -22.76 6.90
CA SER A 75 -1.19 -22.59 6.20
C SER A 75 -1.45 -21.09 6.01
N PRO A 76 -1.85 -20.63 4.80
CA PRO A 76 -2.07 -19.21 4.53
C PRO A 76 -3.06 -18.54 5.50
N ASN A 77 -4.06 -19.31 5.95
CA ASN A 77 -5.11 -18.86 6.86
C ASN A 77 -4.72 -18.98 8.35
N ALA A 78 -3.61 -19.65 8.66
CA ALA A 78 -3.13 -19.85 10.04
C ALA A 78 -2.19 -18.75 10.52
N ILE A 79 -1.67 -17.90 9.63
CA ILE A 79 -0.53 -17.00 9.90
C ILE A 79 -0.74 -16.15 11.16
N ILE A 80 -1.90 -15.49 11.27
CA ILE A 80 -2.23 -14.61 12.40
C ILE A 80 -2.23 -15.41 13.72
N TYR A 81 -2.82 -16.60 13.71
CA TYR A 81 -2.91 -17.43 14.90
C TYR A 81 -1.58 -18.04 15.31
N VAL A 82 -0.73 -18.42 14.34
CA VAL A 82 0.63 -18.91 14.58
C VAL A 82 1.49 -17.82 15.22
N MET A 83 1.42 -16.58 14.72
CA MET A 83 2.16 -15.46 15.28
C MET A 83 1.74 -15.18 16.72
N GLU A 84 0.44 -15.13 16.98
CA GLU A 84 -0.10 -14.95 18.33
C GLU A 84 0.32 -16.08 19.28
N TYR A 85 0.28 -17.33 18.80
CA TYR A 85 0.73 -18.49 19.55
C TYR A 85 2.22 -18.41 19.90
N LEU A 86 3.09 -18.06 18.95
CA LEU A 86 4.53 -17.93 19.17
C LEU A 86 4.87 -16.79 20.13
N GLN A 87 4.18 -15.66 20.01
CA GLN A 87 4.34 -14.53 20.92
C GLN A 87 3.97 -14.93 22.36
N ARG A 88 2.83 -15.61 22.54
CA ARG A 88 2.40 -16.12 23.86
C ARG A 88 3.32 -17.19 24.43
N LYS A 89 3.90 -18.03 23.58
CA LYS A 89 4.90 -19.04 23.98
C LYS A 89 6.15 -18.39 24.56
N GLY A 90 6.62 -17.29 23.96
CA GLY A 90 7.78 -16.52 24.42
C GLY A 90 7.59 -15.77 25.73
N ILE A 91 6.34 -15.46 26.12
CA ILE A 91 6.03 -14.72 27.36
C ILE A 91 6.21 -15.59 28.63
N SER A 92 6.37 -16.91 28.51
CA SER A 92 6.43 -17.82 29.66
C SER A 92 7.83 -18.21 30.16
N GLY A 93 8.90 -17.63 29.61
CA GLY A 93 10.28 -17.82 30.06
C GLY A 93 10.95 -16.48 30.37
N SER A 94 11.48 -16.35 31.58
CA SER A 94 12.20 -15.22 32.18
C SER A 94 13.09 -14.34 31.28
N ASP A 95 13.14 -13.05 31.64
CA ASP A 95 14.14 -11.99 31.43
C ASP A 95 15.44 -12.33 30.66
N ASP A 96 15.81 -11.39 29.77
CA ASP A 96 17.05 -11.27 28.97
C ASP A 96 17.20 -12.21 27.76
N GLY A 97 17.30 -11.63 26.56
CA GLY A 97 17.81 -12.32 25.37
C GLY A 97 17.28 -11.81 24.03
N SER A 98 18.18 -11.29 23.21
CA SER A 98 18.01 -10.67 21.89
C SER A 98 17.07 -11.36 20.86
N LEU A 99 16.24 -10.54 20.21
CA LEU A 99 15.43 -10.88 19.02
C LEU A 99 16.27 -10.95 17.73
N THR A 100 17.17 -11.92 17.62
CA THR A 100 18.04 -12.06 16.41
C THR A 100 17.78 -13.27 15.51
N ASP A 101 16.85 -14.19 15.82
CA ASP A 101 16.67 -15.41 15.00
C ASP A 101 15.24 -15.61 14.43
N LEU A 102 14.63 -14.56 13.89
CA LEU A 102 13.37 -14.67 13.13
C LEU A 102 13.52 -14.46 11.62
N HIS A 103 14.72 -14.11 11.14
CA HIS A 103 15.00 -13.86 9.72
C HIS A 103 15.31 -15.14 8.93
N SER A 104 15.72 -16.22 9.59
CA SER A 104 16.18 -17.47 8.95
C SER A 104 15.07 -18.47 8.59
N LEU A 105 13.79 -18.18 8.92
CA LEU A 105 12.63 -19.06 8.66
C LEU A 105 11.91 -18.78 7.32
N PHE A 106 12.32 -17.75 6.57
CA PHE A 106 11.66 -17.32 5.33
C PHE A 106 12.41 -17.67 4.05
N SER A 107 13.47 -18.48 4.13
CA SER A 107 14.22 -18.93 2.95
C SER A 107 14.39 -20.45 2.96
N GLY A 108 13.48 -21.15 2.30
CA GLY A 108 13.53 -22.59 2.08
C GLY A 108 12.94 -22.94 0.71
N ASN A 109 13.85 -23.15 -0.25
CA ASN A 109 13.67 -23.41 -1.68
C ASN A 109 12.51 -24.36 -2.07
N ALA A 110 11.79 -23.98 -3.12
CA ALA A 110 11.05 -24.90 -3.97
C ALA A 110 11.60 -24.78 -5.40
N GLU A 111 12.48 -25.73 -5.76
CA GLU A 111 12.69 -26.12 -7.15
C GLU A 111 11.54 -27.06 -7.51
N ASP A 112 10.74 -26.71 -8.53
CA ASP A 112 9.76 -27.63 -9.12
C ASP A 112 10.16 -27.97 -10.55
N GLY A 113 10.53 -29.24 -10.74
CA GLY A 113 10.55 -29.90 -12.04
C GLY A 113 9.18 -30.49 -12.35
N ASP A 114 8.74 -30.28 -13.60
CA ASP A 114 7.63 -30.99 -14.25
C ASP A 114 8.00 -32.49 -14.40
N PRO A 115 7.04 -33.45 -14.41
CA PRO A 115 6.38 -33.79 -15.68
C PRO A 115 4.91 -34.28 -15.60
N MET A 116 4.10 -33.82 -16.57
CA MET A 116 3.46 -34.65 -17.62
C MET A 116 2.29 -35.61 -17.29
N GLU A 117 1.19 -35.38 -18.01
CA GLU A 117 0.32 -36.32 -18.77
C GLU A 117 -1.06 -36.84 -18.27
N ARG A 118 -2.00 -36.76 -19.24
CA ARG A 118 -3.21 -37.57 -19.55
C ARG A 118 -4.52 -37.28 -18.80
N ASP A 119 -5.71 -37.45 -19.37
CA ASP A 119 -6.29 -37.55 -20.73
C ASP A 119 -7.82 -37.72 -20.52
N SER A 120 -8.63 -37.44 -21.54
CA SER A 120 -10.07 -37.78 -21.73
C SER A 120 -11.08 -37.05 -20.80
N GLY A 121 -12.19 -36.45 -21.26
CA GLY A 121 -12.98 -36.65 -22.47
C GLY A 121 -14.41 -37.07 -22.08
N PHE A 122 -15.41 -36.48 -22.76
CA PHE A 122 -16.89 -36.69 -22.73
C PHE A 122 -17.72 -35.70 -21.86
N ASP A 123 -18.46 -34.75 -22.49
CA ASP A 123 -19.82 -34.87 -23.12
C ASP A 123 -20.90 -34.56 -22.05
N SER A 124 -21.98 -33.79 -22.20
CA SER A 124 -22.71 -33.20 -23.31
C SER A 124 -23.66 -32.10 -22.77
N ILE A 125 -23.87 -31.04 -23.56
CA ILE A 125 -25.18 -30.40 -23.90
C ILE A 125 -26.24 -30.27 -22.78
N MET A 126 -26.53 -29.02 -22.38
CA MET A 126 -27.90 -28.49 -22.30
C MET A 126 -27.90 -27.00 -22.65
N ARG A 127 -28.73 -26.65 -23.64
CA ARG A 127 -29.10 -25.28 -24.00
C ARG A 127 -30.03 -24.74 -22.93
N ASP A 128 -29.81 -23.50 -22.51
CA ASP A 128 -30.88 -22.71 -21.88
C ASP A 128 -30.84 -21.29 -22.43
N GLU A 129 -31.97 -20.90 -23.04
CA GLU A 129 -32.25 -19.57 -23.56
C GLU A 129 -32.77 -18.73 -22.39
N GLY A 130 -31.93 -17.82 -21.88
CA GLY A 130 -32.32 -16.87 -20.85
C GLY A 130 -31.74 -15.50 -21.16
N GLY A 131 -32.60 -14.58 -21.62
CA GLY A 131 -32.22 -13.22 -21.98
C GLY A 131 -31.46 -12.51 -20.87
N GLU A 132 -30.20 -12.19 -21.14
CA GLU A 132 -29.42 -11.28 -20.33
C GLU A 132 -30.01 -9.89 -20.47
N ARG A 133 -30.73 -9.46 -19.43
CA ARG A 133 -30.88 -8.03 -19.15
C ARG A 133 -29.46 -7.50 -18.98
N GLU A 134 -29.02 -6.65 -19.90
CA GLU A 134 -27.82 -5.83 -19.75
C GLU A 134 -27.86 -5.16 -18.38
N GLN A 135 -27.15 -5.73 -17.42
CA GLN A 135 -26.76 -5.02 -16.22
C GLN A 135 -25.85 -3.91 -16.71
N GLN A 136 -26.32 -2.67 -16.59
CA GLN A 136 -25.52 -1.47 -16.84
C GLN A 136 -24.22 -1.61 -16.04
N GLN A 137 -23.13 -1.88 -16.76
CA GLN A 137 -21.80 -1.98 -16.20
C GLN A 137 -21.47 -0.62 -15.57
N GLY A 138 -21.35 -0.57 -14.24
CA GLY A 138 -20.81 0.59 -13.56
C GLY A 138 -19.44 0.92 -14.16
N GLY A 139 -19.19 2.20 -14.44
CA GLY A 139 -17.98 2.66 -15.12
C GLY A 139 -16.71 2.01 -14.57
N LYS A 140 -15.89 1.46 -15.46
CA LYS A 140 -14.65 0.71 -15.17
C LYS A 140 -13.59 1.50 -14.38
N HIS A 141 -13.71 2.82 -14.34
CA HIS A 141 -12.74 3.73 -13.73
C HIS A 141 -13.39 4.52 -12.60
N GLY A 142 -12.66 4.77 -11.53
CA GLY A 142 -13.16 5.43 -10.32
C GLY A 142 -12.64 6.85 -10.16
N LEU A 143 -13.29 7.63 -9.30
CA LEU A 143 -12.81 8.92 -8.84
C LEU A 143 -12.44 8.84 -7.36
N GLU A 144 -11.20 9.19 -7.03
CA GLU A 144 -10.74 9.49 -5.68
C GLU A 144 -10.71 11.00 -5.46
N VAL A 145 -11.28 11.46 -4.35
CA VAL A 145 -11.27 12.88 -3.97
C VAL A 145 -10.54 13.05 -2.63
N PRO A 146 -9.44 13.83 -2.57
CA PRO A 146 -8.83 14.21 -1.30
C PRO A 146 -9.71 15.23 -0.59
N VAL A 147 -10.04 14.95 0.67
CA VAL A 147 -10.89 15.78 1.53
C VAL A 147 -10.08 16.30 2.72
N PHE A 148 -10.26 17.57 3.04
CA PHE A 148 -9.50 18.30 4.06
C PHE A 148 -10.38 18.59 5.27
N GLY A 149 -10.71 17.52 6.01
CA GLY A 149 -11.68 17.51 7.11
C GLY A 149 -13.00 16.80 6.75
N ALA A 150 -13.80 16.50 7.78
CA ALA A 150 -14.91 15.56 7.65
C ALA A 150 -16.14 16.04 6.84
N SER A 151 -16.37 17.36 6.76
CA SER A 151 -17.62 17.92 6.20
C SER A 151 -17.77 17.78 4.67
N ALA A 152 -16.69 17.49 3.96
CA ALA A 152 -16.72 17.25 2.52
C ALA A 152 -16.91 15.78 2.16
N ALA A 153 -16.53 14.85 3.05
CA ALA A 153 -16.44 13.42 2.77
C ALA A 153 -17.74 12.81 2.21
N LEU A 154 -18.87 13.01 2.89
CA LEU A 154 -20.15 12.46 2.41
C LEU A 154 -20.61 13.12 1.10
N ARG A 155 -20.49 14.44 0.98
CA ARG A 155 -21.02 15.18 -0.16
C ARG A 155 -20.33 14.77 -1.47
N VAL A 156 -19.02 14.50 -1.44
CA VAL A 156 -18.30 14.04 -2.64
C VAL A 156 -18.68 12.61 -3.01
N VAL A 157 -19.00 11.77 -2.02
CA VAL A 157 -19.49 10.40 -2.25
C VAL A 157 -20.91 10.42 -2.83
N GLU A 158 -21.79 11.27 -2.31
CA GLU A 158 -23.13 11.51 -2.86
C GLU A 158 -23.06 12.01 -4.32
N ALA A 159 -22.07 12.85 -4.64
CA ALA A 159 -21.77 13.31 -6.00
C ALA A 159 -21.11 12.23 -6.89
N GLY A 160 -20.81 11.04 -6.35
CA GLY A 160 -20.37 9.86 -7.10
C GLY A 160 -18.89 9.51 -7.00
N ALA A 161 -18.12 10.13 -6.09
CA ALA A 161 -16.76 9.71 -5.80
C ALA A 161 -16.74 8.25 -5.33
N SER A 162 -15.81 7.45 -5.87
CA SER A 162 -15.68 6.02 -5.61
C SER A 162 -14.79 5.73 -4.40
N ARG A 163 -13.98 6.71 -3.99
CA ARG A 163 -13.03 6.64 -2.86
C ARG A 163 -12.74 8.05 -2.36
N ILE A 164 -12.35 8.17 -1.10
CA ILE A 164 -11.81 9.42 -0.55
C ILE A 164 -10.43 9.23 0.05
N GLU A 165 -9.62 10.29 0.01
CA GLU A 165 -8.36 10.41 0.76
C GLU A 165 -8.54 11.48 1.85
N LEU A 166 -8.48 11.10 3.12
CA LEU A 166 -8.62 12.02 4.25
C LEU A 166 -7.28 12.63 4.62
N ASN A 167 -7.27 13.97 4.62
CA ASN A 167 -6.15 14.82 4.98
C ASN A 167 -6.54 15.75 6.13
N ALA A 168 -5.54 16.26 6.86
CA ALA A 168 -5.74 17.26 7.90
C ALA A 168 -6.43 18.51 7.37
N ALA A 169 -7.37 19.07 8.14
CA ALA A 169 -8.03 20.31 7.78
C ALA A 169 -7.02 21.45 7.55
N GLY A 170 -7.13 22.14 6.41
CA GLY A 170 -6.24 23.26 6.06
C GLY A 170 -4.86 22.87 5.53
N SER A 171 -4.57 21.58 5.35
CA SER A 171 -3.26 21.10 4.87
C SER A 171 -3.10 21.07 3.35
N TYR A 172 -4.10 21.47 2.56
CA TYR A 172 -4.02 21.47 1.09
C TYR A 172 -2.81 22.27 0.54
N PRO A 173 -2.47 23.47 1.04
CA PRO A 173 -1.30 24.21 0.57
C PRO A 173 0.04 23.50 0.84
N ALA A 174 0.08 22.61 1.83
CA ALA A 174 1.24 21.78 2.14
C ALA A 174 1.24 20.45 1.35
N GLY A 175 0.22 20.20 0.52
CA GLY A 175 0.05 18.96 -0.23
C GLY A 175 -0.61 17.82 0.55
N GLY A 176 -1.33 18.12 1.63
CA GLY A 176 -1.97 17.12 2.50
C GLY A 176 -1.06 16.65 3.62
N LEU A 177 -1.58 16.64 4.86
CA LEU A 177 -0.88 16.17 6.07
C LEU A 177 -1.74 15.15 6.83
N THR A 178 -1.12 14.42 7.76
CA THR A 178 -1.82 13.45 8.61
C THR A 178 -3.00 14.09 9.35
N PRO A 179 -4.25 13.61 9.15
CA PRO A 179 -5.42 14.12 9.85
C PRO A 179 -5.42 13.77 11.34
N SER A 180 -6.33 14.36 12.10
CA SER A 180 -6.57 13.92 13.49
C SER A 180 -7.43 12.65 13.55
N LEU A 181 -7.39 11.92 14.68
CA LEU A 181 -8.36 10.84 14.92
C LEU A 181 -9.80 11.36 14.91
N ASP A 182 -10.04 12.56 15.45
CA ASP A 182 -11.35 13.19 15.46
C ASP A 182 -11.89 13.43 14.05
N ASP A 183 -11.03 13.80 13.09
CA ASP A 183 -11.42 13.94 11.69
C ASP A 183 -11.88 12.60 11.11
N LEU A 184 -11.13 11.52 11.37
CA LEU A 184 -11.50 10.17 10.95
C LEU A 184 -12.83 9.75 11.58
N GLU A 185 -12.96 9.88 12.89
CA GLU A 185 -14.18 9.50 13.62
C GLU A 185 -15.41 10.21 13.06
N ARG A 186 -15.31 11.53 12.82
CA ARG A 186 -16.41 12.32 12.23
C ARG A 186 -16.81 11.82 10.85
N VAL A 187 -15.85 11.41 9.99
CA VAL A 187 -16.15 10.84 8.67
C VAL A 187 -16.86 9.49 8.82
N ILE A 188 -16.39 8.63 9.72
CA ILE A 188 -16.96 7.29 9.92
C ILE A 188 -18.37 7.37 10.51
N VAL A 189 -18.58 8.19 11.55
CA VAL A 189 -19.90 8.40 12.18
C VAL A 189 -20.91 8.98 11.19
N ALA A 190 -20.45 9.76 10.21
CA ALA A 190 -21.32 10.29 9.17
C ALA A 190 -21.85 9.20 8.20
N GLY A 191 -21.27 7.99 8.20
CA GLY A 191 -21.80 6.84 7.45
C GLY A 191 -21.09 6.57 6.12
N LEU A 192 -19.76 6.77 6.05
CA LEU A 192 -18.97 6.50 4.85
C LEU A 192 -19.05 5.02 4.43
N ASN A 193 -19.47 4.77 3.19
CA ASN A 193 -19.65 3.44 2.59
C ASN A 193 -18.66 3.12 1.46
N VAL A 194 -17.82 4.08 1.04
CA VAL A 194 -16.75 3.87 0.07
C VAL A 194 -15.40 3.67 0.77
N PRO A 195 -14.39 3.07 0.11
CA PRO A 195 -13.05 2.99 0.65
C PRO A 195 -12.51 4.36 1.10
N LEU A 196 -11.71 4.35 2.16
CA LEU A 196 -11.00 5.52 2.68
C LEU A 196 -9.49 5.29 2.65
N ARG A 197 -8.72 6.30 2.26
CA ARG A 197 -7.27 6.36 2.49
C ARG A 197 -6.93 7.45 3.48
N VAL A 198 -6.19 7.15 4.53
CA VAL A 198 -5.70 8.14 5.49
C VAL A 198 -4.31 8.59 5.07
N MET A 199 -4.11 9.89 4.87
CA MET A 199 -2.78 10.45 4.63
C MET A 199 -1.90 10.25 5.87
N ILE A 200 -0.67 9.80 5.68
CA ILE A 200 0.38 9.73 6.70
C ILE A 200 1.56 10.56 6.19
N ARG A 201 1.61 11.82 6.63
CA ARG A 201 2.65 12.79 6.25
C ARG A 201 2.83 13.83 7.37
N PRO A 202 3.98 13.83 8.07
CA PRO A 202 4.16 14.58 9.31
C PRO A 202 4.37 16.08 9.06
N ARG A 203 4.86 16.47 7.89
CA ARG A 203 5.08 17.87 7.50
C ARG A 203 4.96 18.09 6.00
N GLY A 204 4.80 19.36 5.62
CA GLY A 204 4.82 19.80 4.23
C GLY A 204 6.23 19.81 3.64
N PRO A 205 6.37 20.30 2.40
CA PRO A 205 7.66 20.49 1.77
C PRO A 205 8.53 21.40 2.64
N PRO A 206 9.83 21.09 2.79
CA PRO A 206 10.75 21.99 3.47
C PRO A 206 10.85 23.32 2.70
N PRO A 207 11.25 24.41 3.37
CA PRO A 207 11.49 25.68 2.69
C PRO A 207 12.50 25.48 1.55
N PRO A 208 12.37 26.21 0.43
CA PRO A 208 13.29 26.07 -0.68
C PRO A 208 14.72 26.30 -0.20
N SER A 209 15.60 25.32 -0.44
CA SER A 209 17.01 25.43 -0.09
C SER A 209 17.61 26.65 -0.80
N ILE A 210 18.18 27.58 -0.02
CA ILE A 210 18.97 28.69 -0.56
C ILE A 210 20.17 28.06 -1.27
N SER A 211 20.41 28.41 -2.53
CA SER A 211 21.52 27.84 -3.29
C SER A 211 22.85 28.01 -2.55
N ALA A 212 23.76 27.04 -2.65
CA ALA A 212 25.09 27.12 -2.06
C ALA A 212 25.86 28.38 -2.49
N ALA A 213 25.48 29.02 -3.60
CA ALA A 213 26.02 30.31 -4.04
C ALA A 213 25.52 31.49 -3.18
N ALA A 214 24.26 31.50 -2.76
CA ALA A 214 23.69 32.54 -1.91
C ALA A 214 24.12 32.40 -0.44
N VAL A 215 24.44 31.18 0.03
CA VAL A 215 25.05 30.96 1.37
C VAL A 215 26.45 31.58 1.46
N ARG A 216 27.22 31.58 0.37
CA ARG A 216 28.58 32.18 0.33
C ARG A 216 28.59 33.70 0.39
N SER A 217 27.46 34.36 0.09
CA SER A 217 27.30 35.82 0.15
C SER A 217 26.61 36.32 1.42
N ALA A 218 26.16 35.43 2.31
CA ALA A 218 25.47 35.81 3.54
C ALA A 218 26.48 36.16 4.65
N PRO A 219 26.20 37.21 5.47
CA PRO A 219 27.07 37.58 6.58
C PRO A 219 27.22 36.44 7.60
N PRO A 220 28.37 36.34 8.31
CA PRO A 220 28.70 35.23 9.22
C PRO A 220 27.82 35.16 10.47
N SER A 221 26.79 36.01 10.60
CA SER A 221 25.78 35.94 11.66
C SER A 221 24.63 34.96 11.36
N LEU A 222 24.60 34.34 10.18
CA LEU A 222 23.60 33.32 9.78
C LEU A 222 24.19 31.89 9.65
N SER A 223 25.45 31.68 10.05
CA SER A 223 26.21 30.45 9.74
C SER A 223 26.22 29.38 10.84
N GLN A 224 25.26 29.38 11.77
CA GLN A 224 25.05 28.23 12.67
C GLN A 224 23.56 27.88 12.74
N GLY A 225 23.14 26.94 11.88
CA GLY A 225 21.94 26.15 12.14
C GLY A 225 21.04 25.74 10.96
N ASN A 226 21.13 26.35 9.76
CA ASN A 226 19.99 26.20 8.82
C ASN A 226 20.31 26.16 7.31
N ALA A 227 21.46 25.58 6.90
CA ALA A 227 21.88 25.54 5.48
C ALA A 227 21.74 24.16 4.78
N LEU A 228 21.07 23.20 5.40
CA LEU A 228 20.77 21.88 4.83
C LEU A 228 19.28 21.58 5.02
N GLN A 229 18.40 22.35 4.38
CA GLN A 229 16.99 21.96 4.28
C GLN A 229 16.85 21.01 3.08
N GLY A 230 16.50 19.76 3.41
CA GLY A 230 16.52 18.61 2.51
C GLY A 230 15.44 18.63 1.42
N ARG A 231 15.40 17.58 0.60
CA ARG A 231 14.34 17.36 -0.39
C ARG A 231 13.01 17.02 0.31
N ASP A 232 11.88 17.33 -0.32
CA ASP A 232 10.57 16.84 0.16
C ASP A 232 10.57 15.30 0.21
N PHE A 233 9.78 14.74 1.13
CA PHE A 233 9.64 13.29 1.37
C PHE A 233 10.89 12.53 1.85
N ILE A 234 11.99 13.23 2.15
CA ILE A 234 13.11 12.69 2.94
C ILE A 234 12.89 13.13 4.39
N TYR A 235 12.75 12.17 5.30
CA TYR A 235 12.35 12.40 6.69
C TYR A 235 13.48 12.08 7.65
N SER A 236 13.48 12.71 8.83
CA SER A 236 14.36 12.29 9.93
C SER A 236 13.81 11.03 10.62
N ASP A 237 14.64 10.36 11.42
CA ASP A 237 14.23 9.19 12.20
C ASP A 237 13.03 9.51 13.10
N GLU A 238 12.97 10.70 13.70
CA GLU A 238 11.84 11.13 14.53
C GLU A 238 10.56 11.33 13.72
N GLU A 239 10.67 11.84 12.49
CA GLU A 239 9.53 12.00 11.59
C GLU A 239 9.00 10.65 11.10
N ILE A 240 9.89 9.68 10.84
CA ILE A 240 9.52 8.30 10.52
C ILE A 240 8.85 7.61 11.71
N GLU A 241 9.36 7.79 12.92
CA GLU A 241 8.72 7.25 14.13
C GLU A 241 7.31 7.84 14.32
N GLN A 242 7.16 9.16 14.11
CA GLN A 242 5.84 9.80 14.14
C GLN A 242 4.87 9.21 13.11
N MET A 243 5.33 8.95 11.88
CA MET A 243 4.51 8.30 10.84
C MET A 243 4.08 6.89 11.25
N HIS A 244 5.02 6.12 11.82
CA HIS A 244 4.74 4.78 12.33
C HIS A 244 3.70 4.82 13.46
N ASP A 245 3.88 5.69 14.44
CA ASP A 245 2.96 5.87 15.56
C ASP A 245 1.57 6.31 15.11
N ASP A 246 1.46 7.19 14.11
CA ASP A 246 0.18 7.59 13.53
C ASP A 246 -0.54 6.40 12.90
N ILE A 247 0.15 5.56 12.12
CA ILE A 247 -0.43 4.33 11.54
C ILE A 247 -0.95 3.41 12.65
N VAL A 248 -0.13 3.13 13.67
CA VAL A 248 -0.51 2.27 14.79
C VAL A 248 -1.73 2.84 15.52
N LYS A 249 -1.75 4.15 15.77
CA LYS A 249 -2.84 4.86 16.42
C LYS A 249 -4.15 4.78 15.62
N PHE A 250 -4.11 5.00 14.31
CA PHE A 250 -5.30 4.85 13.46
C PHE A 250 -5.83 3.42 13.44
N LYS A 251 -4.95 2.42 13.38
CA LYS A 251 -5.37 1.01 13.46
C LYS A 251 -6.00 0.67 14.80
N ALA A 252 -5.36 1.09 15.89
CA ALA A 252 -5.82 0.82 17.25
C ALA A 252 -7.18 1.48 17.56
N SER A 253 -7.56 2.54 16.83
CA SER A 253 -8.86 3.19 16.99
C SER A 253 -10.05 2.29 16.62
N GLY A 254 -9.85 1.27 15.78
CA GLY A 254 -10.93 0.41 15.27
C GLY A 254 -11.88 1.09 14.27
N LEU A 255 -11.59 2.32 13.84
CA LEU A 255 -12.43 3.09 12.90
C LEU A 255 -12.27 2.66 11.43
N LEU A 256 -11.13 2.04 11.10
CA LEU A 256 -10.82 1.55 9.75
C LEU A 256 -11.38 0.15 9.52
N ASN A 257 -11.84 -0.10 8.29
CA ASN A 257 -12.49 -1.34 7.88
C ASN A 257 -11.84 -1.94 6.62
N VAL A 258 -11.26 -3.14 6.78
CA VAL A 258 -10.61 -3.89 5.69
C VAL A 258 -11.60 -4.27 4.59
N ALA A 259 -12.83 -4.66 4.94
CA ALA A 259 -13.85 -5.07 3.98
C ALA A 259 -14.40 -3.89 3.16
N ARG A 260 -14.41 -2.68 3.73
CA ARG A 260 -14.67 -1.43 2.98
C ARG A 260 -13.50 -1.07 2.06
N GLY A 261 -12.34 -1.69 2.26
CA GLY A 261 -11.14 -1.47 1.48
C GLY A 261 -10.32 -0.28 1.98
N ASP A 262 -10.41 0.08 3.27
CA ASP A 262 -9.68 1.21 3.85
C ASP A 262 -8.17 0.99 3.87
N GLY A 263 -7.42 2.09 3.99
CA GLY A 263 -5.98 2.08 3.83
C GLY A 263 -5.28 3.36 4.24
N PHE A 264 -3.99 3.41 3.95
CA PHE A 264 -3.09 4.53 4.21
C PHE A 264 -2.41 4.99 2.92
N VAL A 265 -2.02 6.26 2.88
CA VAL A 265 -1.25 6.88 1.80
C VAL A 265 -0.02 7.55 2.40
N PHE A 266 1.17 7.21 1.93
CA PHE A 266 2.45 7.81 2.35
C PHE A 266 3.54 7.56 1.30
N GLY A 267 4.73 8.10 1.49
CA GLY A 267 5.89 7.71 0.70
C GLY A 267 7.16 8.34 1.25
N VAL A 268 8.20 7.53 1.40
CA VAL A 268 9.50 7.93 1.95
C VAL A 268 10.54 7.77 0.87
N LEU A 269 11.37 8.80 0.71
CA LEU A 269 12.50 8.81 -0.22
C LEU A 269 13.81 8.90 0.57
N THR A 270 14.88 8.41 -0.04
CA THR A 270 16.25 8.57 0.44
C THR A 270 17.12 9.22 -0.62
N GLU A 271 18.22 9.85 -0.23
CA GLU A 271 19.13 10.50 -1.17
C GLU A 271 19.92 9.46 -1.97
N ARG A 272 19.89 9.57 -3.30
CA ARG A 272 20.74 8.78 -4.18
C ARG A 272 21.97 9.61 -4.55
N LEU A 273 23.14 9.18 -4.11
CA LEU A 273 24.41 9.77 -4.56
C LEU A 273 24.66 9.37 -6.02
N SER A 274 24.34 10.26 -6.96
CA SER A 274 24.74 10.08 -8.34
C SER A 274 26.18 10.56 -8.54
N ALA A 275 27.10 9.63 -8.76
CA ALA A 275 28.46 9.91 -9.20
C ALA A 275 28.53 9.98 -10.72
N THR A 276 27.75 10.85 -11.37
CA THR A 276 27.90 11.04 -12.83
C THR A 276 29.19 11.81 -13.10
N ILE A 277 30.25 11.09 -13.49
CA ILE A 277 31.39 11.67 -14.19
C ILE A 277 30.87 12.05 -15.58
N ILE A 278 30.57 13.32 -15.81
CA ILE A 278 30.37 13.82 -17.18
C ILE A 278 31.73 13.69 -17.89
N PRO A 279 31.90 12.84 -18.91
CA PRO A 279 33.07 12.90 -19.76
C PRO A 279 32.92 14.18 -20.57
N THR A 280 33.71 15.21 -20.24
CA THR A 280 33.82 16.41 -21.06
C THR A 280 34.31 16.00 -22.45
N SER A 281 33.41 15.92 -23.43
CA SER A 281 33.80 15.94 -24.83
C SER A 281 34.39 17.31 -25.13
N TYR A 282 35.69 17.33 -25.40
CA TYR A 282 36.48 18.37 -26.07
C TYR A 282 35.67 19.54 -26.66
N VAL A 283 35.67 20.69 -25.98
CA VAL A 283 35.90 22.03 -26.59
C VAL A 283 36.56 22.88 -25.50
N GLY A 284 37.73 23.43 -25.79
CA GLY A 284 38.55 24.16 -24.82
C GLY A 284 37.93 25.50 -24.41
N ASP A 285 37.82 25.73 -23.11
CA ASP A 285 37.98 27.05 -22.50
C ASP A 285 38.34 26.89 -21.01
N GLU A 286 39.39 27.58 -20.57
CA GLU A 286 39.86 27.54 -19.19
C GLU A 286 38.96 28.43 -18.32
N ASN A 287 37.88 27.88 -17.76
CA ASN A 287 37.23 28.51 -16.61
C ASN A 287 36.51 27.52 -15.69
N ARG A 288 37.02 27.46 -14.45
CA ARG A 288 36.43 26.94 -13.20
C ARG A 288 35.32 25.89 -13.33
N HIS A 289 35.72 24.63 -13.18
CA HIS A 289 34.83 23.49 -13.06
C HIS A 289 34.08 23.51 -11.71
N SER A 290 32.84 24.00 -11.70
CA SER A 290 31.87 23.64 -10.66
C SER A 290 31.33 22.25 -10.97
N ARG A 291 31.86 21.22 -10.30
CA ARG A 291 31.27 19.88 -10.23
C ARG A 291 29.91 20.00 -9.53
N GLU A 292 28.83 20.19 -10.28
CA GLU A 292 27.49 20.19 -9.72
C GLU A 292 27.06 18.73 -9.53
N ARG A 293 27.23 18.22 -8.30
CA ARG A 293 26.67 16.92 -7.91
C ARG A 293 25.15 17.07 -7.85
N SER A 294 24.45 16.65 -8.89
CA SER A 294 23.00 16.47 -8.80
C SER A 294 22.72 15.25 -7.93
N LEU A 295 22.35 15.46 -6.67
CA LEU A 295 21.82 14.42 -5.82
C LEU A 295 20.49 13.95 -6.42
N GLY A 296 20.32 12.64 -6.60
CA GLY A 296 19.03 12.03 -6.91
C GLY A 296 18.28 11.66 -5.64
N CYS A 297 17.15 10.99 -5.77
CA CYS A 297 16.46 10.29 -4.70
C CYS A 297 15.81 9.01 -5.21
N GLU A 298 15.64 8.05 -4.34
CA GLU A 298 14.98 6.79 -4.63
C GLU A 298 14.04 6.43 -3.49
N VAL A 299 13.21 5.40 -3.70
CA VAL A 299 12.33 4.88 -2.64
C VAL A 299 13.19 4.39 -1.48
N ASP A 300 12.88 4.85 -0.27
CA ASP A 300 13.50 4.28 0.93
C ASP A 300 12.84 2.94 1.24
N VAL A 301 13.40 1.85 0.70
CA VAL A 301 12.83 0.51 0.83
C VAL A 301 12.73 0.08 2.29
N THR A 302 13.70 0.44 3.12
CA THR A 302 13.74 0.03 4.53
C THR A 302 12.60 0.67 5.32
N GLU A 303 12.49 2.00 5.27
CA GLU A 303 11.45 2.71 6.03
C GLU A 303 10.07 2.52 5.43
N CYS A 304 9.95 2.41 4.10
CA CYS A 304 8.69 2.08 3.46
C CYS A 304 8.19 0.68 3.88
N THR A 305 9.05 -0.33 3.88
CA THR A 305 8.68 -1.69 4.34
C THR A 305 8.20 -1.64 5.78
N ARG A 306 8.92 -0.94 6.66
CA ARG A 306 8.54 -0.78 8.07
C ARG A 306 7.13 -0.19 8.22
N LEU A 307 6.81 0.88 7.50
CA LEU A 307 5.50 1.52 7.54
C LEU A 307 4.39 0.67 6.91
N VAL A 308 4.68 -0.05 5.82
CA VAL A 308 3.73 -0.98 5.19
C VAL A 308 3.39 -2.14 6.14
N GLU A 309 4.38 -2.72 6.80
CA GLU A 309 4.15 -3.76 7.82
C GLU A 309 3.30 -3.24 8.97
N ALA A 310 3.60 -2.02 9.46
CA ALA A 310 2.80 -1.36 10.48
C ALA A 310 1.36 -1.13 10.03
N ALA A 311 1.10 -0.93 8.73
CA ALA A 311 -0.23 -0.70 8.18
C ALA A 311 -1.07 -1.98 8.00
N ARG A 312 -0.47 -3.17 7.92
CA ARG A 312 -1.20 -4.43 7.68
C ARG A 312 -2.32 -4.67 8.71
N PRO A 313 -3.51 -5.16 8.30
CA PRO A 313 -3.86 -5.69 6.97
C PRO A 313 -4.46 -4.64 6.00
N PHE A 314 -4.34 -3.35 6.30
CA PHE A 314 -4.94 -2.30 5.48
C PHE A 314 -4.11 -2.03 4.21
N LYS A 315 -4.78 -1.58 3.15
CA LYS A 315 -4.10 -1.27 1.89
C LYS A 315 -3.17 -0.06 2.06
N THR A 316 -2.03 -0.04 1.37
CA THR A 316 -1.11 1.11 1.34
C THR A 316 -0.91 1.62 -0.08
N VAL A 317 -0.83 2.94 -0.23
CA VAL A 317 -0.61 3.62 -1.51
C VAL A 317 0.62 4.52 -1.39
N PHE A 318 1.56 4.38 -2.33
CA PHE A 318 2.69 5.29 -2.42
C PHE A 318 2.28 6.58 -3.10
N HIS A 319 2.39 7.71 -2.41
CA HIS A 319 1.90 8.99 -2.92
C HIS A 319 2.82 9.64 -3.97
N ARG A 320 2.58 10.92 -4.26
CA ARG A 320 3.29 11.69 -5.30
C ARG A 320 4.79 11.91 -5.08
N ALA A 321 5.37 11.45 -3.97
CA ALA A 321 6.83 11.24 -3.88
C ALA A 321 7.39 10.44 -5.06
N PHE A 322 6.57 9.58 -5.70
CA PHE A 322 6.96 8.86 -6.89
C PHE A 322 7.36 9.80 -8.04
N ASP A 323 6.67 10.94 -8.17
CA ASP A 323 6.93 11.92 -9.24
C ASP A 323 8.33 12.55 -9.12
N GLU A 324 8.87 12.68 -7.91
CA GLU A 324 10.26 13.12 -7.66
C GLU A 324 11.29 12.09 -8.15
N VAL A 325 10.97 10.80 -8.11
CA VAL A 325 11.85 9.73 -8.61
C VAL A 325 11.82 9.70 -10.14
N VAL A 326 10.63 9.82 -10.74
CA VAL A 326 10.45 9.82 -12.20
C VAL A 326 11.22 10.97 -12.87
N SER A 327 11.30 12.13 -12.23
CA SER A 327 11.88 13.34 -12.83
C SER A 327 13.42 13.40 -12.81
N GLN A 328 14.12 12.37 -12.34
CA GLN A 328 15.58 12.40 -12.16
C GLN A 328 16.37 12.02 -13.40
N ASP A 329 15.78 11.19 -14.24
CA ASP A 329 16.50 10.58 -15.36
C ASP A 329 16.66 11.52 -16.54
N GLY A 330 15.90 12.62 -16.60
CA GLY A 330 15.81 13.44 -17.83
C GLY A 330 15.39 12.63 -19.07
N GLY A 331 14.84 11.42 -18.88
CA GLY A 331 14.54 10.46 -19.95
C GLY A 331 15.69 9.52 -20.33
N VAL A 332 16.79 9.48 -19.59
CA VAL A 332 17.97 8.63 -19.82
C VAL A 332 17.98 7.47 -18.84
N CYS A 333 18.17 6.25 -19.34
CA CYS A 333 18.28 5.08 -18.49
C CYS A 333 19.62 5.02 -17.75
N ASP A 334 19.67 4.27 -16.64
CA ASP A 334 20.91 3.92 -15.97
C ASP A 334 21.82 3.04 -16.86
N ASP A 335 22.99 2.68 -16.33
CA ASP A 335 23.94 1.78 -16.99
C ASP A 335 23.38 0.39 -17.31
N THR A 336 22.26 0.01 -16.68
CA THR A 336 21.51 -1.23 -16.96
C THR A 336 20.41 -1.04 -18.01
N GLY A 337 20.23 0.18 -18.53
CA GLY A 337 19.19 0.49 -19.50
C GLY A 337 17.79 0.65 -18.88
N ARG A 338 17.69 0.72 -17.55
CA ARG A 338 16.42 0.92 -16.82
C ARG A 338 16.23 2.37 -16.38
N ARG A 339 14.97 2.79 -16.35
CA ARG A 339 14.56 4.10 -15.82
C ARG A 339 14.38 4.01 -14.30
N SER A 340 14.65 5.11 -13.59
CA SER A 340 14.47 5.27 -12.15
C SER A 340 13.07 4.86 -11.69
N TRP A 341 12.04 5.15 -12.47
CA TRP A 341 10.67 4.79 -12.13
C TRP A 341 10.39 3.29 -12.30
N GLU A 342 11.10 2.58 -13.19
CA GLU A 342 10.99 1.11 -13.29
C GLU A 342 11.56 0.47 -12.04
N LYS A 343 12.75 0.89 -11.61
CA LYS A 343 13.32 0.49 -10.31
C LYS A 343 12.38 0.84 -9.16
N ALA A 344 11.80 2.04 -9.16
CA ALA A 344 10.88 2.44 -8.11
C ALA A 344 9.64 1.54 -8.05
N LEU A 345 9.10 1.07 -9.18
CA LEU A 345 7.99 0.10 -9.18
C LEU A 345 8.42 -1.24 -8.56
N ASP A 346 9.63 -1.73 -8.88
CA ASP A 346 10.20 -2.93 -8.25
C ASP A 346 10.35 -2.75 -6.73
N ASP A 347 10.87 -1.60 -6.30
CA ASP A 347 11.06 -1.26 -4.89
C ASP A 347 9.71 -1.20 -4.14
N LEU A 348 8.66 -0.65 -4.78
CA LEU A 348 7.32 -0.55 -4.17
C LEU A 348 6.61 -1.90 -4.07
N GLU A 349 6.76 -2.77 -5.07
CA GLU A 349 6.31 -4.17 -5.01
C GLU A 349 7.01 -4.91 -3.86
N LEU A 350 8.33 -4.74 -3.73
CA LEU A 350 9.13 -5.35 -2.67
C LEU A 350 8.69 -4.87 -1.27
N CYS A 351 8.40 -3.57 -1.12
CA CYS A 351 7.87 -3.02 0.13
C CYS A 351 6.46 -3.53 0.46
N GLY A 352 5.73 -4.03 -0.53
CA GLY A 352 4.35 -4.51 -0.38
C GLY A 352 3.28 -3.43 -0.52
N PHE A 353 3.55 -2.33 -1.23
CA PHE A 353 2.51 -1.35 -1.55
C PHE A 353 1.44 -1.94 -2.47
N ASN A 354 0.19 -1.51 -2.29
CA ASN A 354 -0.92 -1.96 -3.12
C ASN A 354 -1.24 -1.01 -4.28
N GLY A 355 -0.71 0.21 -4.25
CA GLY A 355 -0.98 1.18 -5.30
C GLY A 355 -0.04 2.37 -5.29
N ILE A 356 -0.09 3.17 -6.36
CA ILE A 356 0.68 4.40 -6.51
C ILE A 356 -0.21 5.55 -6.97
N LEU A 357 0.04 6.74 -6.42
CA LEU A 357 -0.51 8.01 -6.88
C LEU A 357 0.57 8.80 -7.60
N THR A 358 0.38 9.05 -8.90
CA THR A 358 1.39 9.67 -9.75
C THR A 358 0.79 10.56 -10.82
N SER A 359 1.53 11.61 -11.19
CA SER A 359 1.31 12.38 -12.43
C SER A 359 2.25 11.98 -13.55
N GLY A 360 3.09 10.95 -13.38
CA GLY A 360 4.12 10.55 -14.35
C GLY A 360 5.35 11.44 -14.32
N GLY A 361 5.66 12.05 -13.17
CA GLY A 361 6.73 13.04 -12.99
C GLY A 361 6.20 14.39 -12.52
N LEU A 362 7.11 15.35 -12.29
CA LEU A 362 6.78 16.72 -11.91
C LEU A 362 5.82 17.39 -12.90
N GLY A 363 4.90 18.20 -12.39
CA GLY A 363 3.86 18.86 -13.19
C GLY A 363 2.52 18.14 -13.12
N SER A 364 1.80 18.09 -14.25
CA SER A 364 0.45 17.52 -14.37
C SER A 364 0.43 16.23 -15.19
N ALA A 365 -0.57 15.37 -14.93
CA ALA A 365 -0.78 14.14 -15.70
C ALA A 365 -0.90 14.40 -17.21
N ALA A 366 -1.51 15.52 -17.59
CA ALA A 366 -1.67 15.89 -19.00
C ALA A 366 -0.33 16.21 -19.68
N GLN A 367 0.61 16.83 -18.97
CA GLN A 367 1.95 17.12 -19.50
C GLN A 367 2.78 15.84 -19.65
N ASN A 368 2.56 14.86 -18.76
CA ASN A 368 3.37 13.66 -18.62
C ASN A 368 2.69 12.40 -19.16
N ALA A 369 1.60 12.54 -19.93
CA ALA A 369 0.76 11.43 -20.35
C ALA A 369 1.51 10.27 -21.03
N LYS A 370 2.58 10.56 -21.78
CA LYS A 370 3.43 9.54 -22.42
C LYS A 370 4.16 8.67 -21.38
N THR A 371 4.85 9.30 -20.43
CA THR A 371 5.54 8.59 -19.34
C THR A 371 4.55 7.86 -18.46
N LEU A 372 3.44 8.52 -18.14
CA LEU A 372 2.37 7.95 -17.34
C LEU A 372 1.79 6.68 -17.99
N ALA A 373 1.55 6.67 -19.31
CA ALA A 373 1.08 5.46 -20.01
C ALA A 373 2.03 4.27 -19.86
N LEU A 374 3.35 4.50 -19.92
CA LEU A 374 4.37 3.45 -19.69
C LEU A 374 4.34 2.93 -18.24
N ILE A 375 4.21 3.84 -17.26
CA ILE A 375 4.08 3.48 -15.85
C ILE A 375 2.82 2.63 -15.62
N LEU A 376 1.70 3.00 -16.24
CA LEU A 376 0.44 2.26 -16.14
C LEU A 376 0.55 0.84 -16.70
N ASP A 377 1.30 0.64 -17.79
CA ASP A 377 1.54 -0.69 -18.36
C ASP A 377 2.39 -1.54 -17.41
N ALA A 378 3.52 -1.00 -16.93
CA ALA A 378 4.44 -1.72 -16.05
C ALA A 378 3.81 -2.06 -14.68
N ALA A 379 3.04 -1.14 -14.09
CA ALA A 379 2.37 -1.38 -12.82
C ALA A 379 1.27 -2.44 -12.94
N ALA A 380 0.63 -2.56 -14.12
CA ALA A 380 -0.37 -3.61 -14.37
C ALA A 380 0.21 -5.02 -14.28
N GLU A 381 1.46 -5.19 -14.72
CA GLU A 381 2.15 -6.47 -14.68
C GLU A 381 2.48 -6.91 -13.24
N LYS A 382 2.50 -5.96 -12.30
CA LYS A 382 2.83 -6.16 -10.87
C LYS A 382 1.61 -6.17 -9.95
N ASP A 383 0.39 -6.12 -10.49
CA ASP A 383 -0.87 -6.00 -9.73
C ASP A 383 -0.88 -4.78 -8.76
N ILE A 384 -0.20 -3.69 -9.15
CA ILE A 384 -0.18 -2.44 -8.40
C ILE A 384 -1.32 -1.54 -8.91
N GLU A 385 -2.22 -1.12 -8.01
CA GLU A 385 -3.29 -0.18 -8.32
C GLU A 385 -2.72 1.17 -8.78
N ILE A 386 -3.22 1.71 -9.88
CA ILE A 386 -2.81 3.03 -10.37
C ILE A 386 -3.86 4.10 -10.06
N ILE A 387 -3.38 5.19 -9.49
CA ILE A 387 -4.13 6.40 -9.22
C ILE A 387 -3.47 7.56 -9.99
N VAL A 388 -4.17 8.07 -11.00
CA VAL A 388 -3.68 9.19 -11.82
C VAL A 388 -4.03 10.50 -11.14
N GLY A 389 -3.01 11.21 -10.66
CA GLY A 389 -3.13 12.51 -10.00
C GLY A 389 -2.46 13.65 -10.77
N GLY A 390 -2.48 14.86 -10.21
CA GLY A 390 -1.80 16.02 -10.78
C GLY A 390 -2.63 16.76 -11.84
N GLY A 391 -3.57 17.57 -11.39
CA GLY A 391 -4.34 18.48 -12.25
C GLY A 391 -5.45 17.82 -13.08
N VAL A 392 -5.89 16.62 -12.71
CA VAL A 392 -7.08 15.99 -13.31
C VAL A 392 -8.31 16.85 -13.02
N ARG A 393 -9.08 17.18 -14.05
CA ARG A 393 -10.26 18.05 -14.01
C ARG A 393 -11.27 17.61 -15.07
N SER A 394 -12.54 18.00 -14.93
CA SER A 394 -13.60 17.74 -15.90
C SER A 394 -13.23 18.22 -17.31
N LYS A 395 -12.47 19.31 -17.42
CA LYS A 395 -12.02 19.88 -18.70
C LYS A 395 -10.94 19.08 -19.45
N ASN A 396 -10.18 18.22 -18.76
CA ASN A 396 -9.07 17.47 -19.37
C ASN A 396 -9.21 15.95 -19.27
N ILE A 397 -10.15 15.45 -18.47
CA ILE A 397 -10.26 14.01 -18.22
C ILE A 397 -10.55 13.20 -19.49
N THR A 398 -11.43 13.68 -20.37
CA THR A 398 -11.71 12.98 -21.65
C THR A 398 -10.44 12.79 -22.48
N GLU A 399 -9.56 13.78 -22.53
CA GLU A 399 -8.30 13.69 -23.27
C GLU A 399 -7.31 12.74 -22.57
N LEU A 400 -7.23 12.81 -21.24
CA LEU A 400 -6.41 11.87 -20.45
C LEU A 400 -6.84 10.41 -20.65
N LEU A 401 -8.15 10.13 -20.65
CA LEU A 401 -8.69 8.78 -20.88
C LEU A 401 -8.22 8.20 -22.23
N LYS A 402 -8.20 9.05 -23.27
CA LYS A 402 -7.73 8.68 -24.62
C LYS A 402 -6.22 8.47 -24.65
N GLN A 403 -5.44 9.44 -24.15
CA GLN A 403 -3.98 9.38 -24.19
C GLN A 403 -3.41 8.21 -23.37
N LEU A 404 -4.06 7.87 -22.26
CA LEU A 404 -3.68 6.75 -21.41
C LEU A 404 -4.31 5.42 -21.85
N ARG A 405 -5.15 5.42 -22.91
CA ARG A 405 -5.85 4.25 -23.48
C ARG A 405 -6.66 3.47 -22.43
N LEU A 406 -7.29 4.17 -21.48
CA LEU A 406 -7.93 3.51 -20.33
C LEU A 406 -9.09 2.60 -20.71
N GLY A 407 -9.81 2.91 -21.80
CA GLY A 407 -10.86 2.02 -22.32
C GLY A 407 -10.35 0.61 -22.68
N GLU A 408 -9.09 0.50 -23.10
CA GLU A 408 -8.47 -0.74 -23.58
C GLU A 408 -7.78 -1.54 -22.46
N ARG A 409 -7.46 -0.90 -21.32
CA ARG A 409 -6.73 -1.52 -20.20
C ARG A 409 -7.64 -2.43 -19.41
N LYS A 410 -7.24 -3.65 -19.04
CA LYS A 410 -8.12 -4.57 -18.28
C LYS A 410 -8.41 -4.08 -16.86
N GLN A 411 -7.40 -3.52 -16.21
CA GLN A 411 -7.49 -3.07 -14.82
C GLN A 411 -8.20 -1.71 -14.68
N PRO A 412 -8.98 -1.52 -13.60
CA PRO A 412 -9.52 -0.22 -13.26
C PRO A 412 -8.38 0.75 -12.89
N VAL A 413 -8.55 2.02 -13.26
CA VAL A 413 -7.65 3.11 -12.86
C VAL A 413 -8.49 4.14 -12.11
N LEU A 414 -7.97 4.62 -10.98
CA LEU A 414 -8.60 5.73 -10.27
C LEU A 414 -8.03 7.06 -10.75
N MET A 415 -8.91 8.04 -10.88
CA MET A 415 -8.54 9.43 -11.10
C MET A 415 -8.55 10.15 -9.77
N HIS A 416 -7.46 10.82 -9.40
CA HIS A 416 -7.37 11.63 -8.21
C HIS A 416 -7.50 13.11 -8.56
N SER A 417 -8.57 13.74 -8.09
CA SER A 417 -8.85 15.17 -8.33
C SER A 417 -9.30 15.85 -7.03
N SER A 418 -8.64 16.95 -6.68
CA SER A 418 -9.04 17.75 -5.52
C SER A 418 -10.43 18.38 -5.66
N CYS A 419 -10.90 18.58 -6.90
CA CYS A 419 -12.19 19.21 -7.21
C CYS A 419 -12.43 20.53 -6.45
N LEU A 420 -11.38 21.21 -5.98
CA LEU A 420 -11.51 22.49 -5.29
C LEU A 420 -11.86 23.59 -6.30
N ALA A 421 -12.78 24.47 -5.90
CA ALA A 421 -13.08 25.68 -6.66
C ALA A 421 -11.83 26.57 -6.79
N ALA A 422 -11.78 27.38 -7.86
CA ALA A 422 -10.60 28.21 -8.13
C ALA A 422 -10.30 29.16 -6.96
N GLY A 423 -9.10 29.05 -6.39
CA GLY A 423 -8.66 29.87 -5.24
C GLY A 423 -9.15 29.37 -3.88
N GLU A 424 -9.89 28.27 -3.82
CA GLU A 424 -10.34 27.67 -2.57
C GLU A 424 -9.41 26.54 -2.10
N THR A 425 -9.28 26.40 -0.77
CA THR A 425 -8.44 25.39 -0.12
C THR A 425 -9.22 24.40 0.74
N LYS A 426 -10.55 24.56 0.81
CA LYS A 426 -11.42 23.78 1.71
C LYS A 426 -12.68 23.24 1.05
N ASN A 427 -13.36 24.02 0.19
CA ASN A 427 -14.62 23.58 -0.37
C ASN A 427 -14.41 22.87 -1.72
N VAL A 428 -14.87 21.63 -1.75
CA VAL A 428 -14.98 20.85 -2.98
C VAL A 428 -16.18 21.38 -3.78
N ASP A 429 -15.93 21.64 -5.06
CA ASP A 429 -16.94 21.90 -6.08
C ASP A 429 -17.60 20.58 -6.48
N LEU A 430 -18.84 20.37 -6.04
CA LEU A 430 -19.59 19.14 -6.31
C LEU A 430 -19.97 19.03 -7.79
N LEU A 431 -20.15 20.14 -8.51
CA LEU A 431 -20.42 20.10 -9.94
C LEU A 431 -19.21 19.58 -10.72
N GLU A 432 -18.00 19.89 -10.25
CA GLU A 432 -16.76 19.34 -10.82
C GLU A 432 -16.65 17.82 -10.56
N VAL A 433 -17.02 17.36 -9.37
CA VAL A 433 -17.08 15.91 -9.05
C VAL A 433 -18.05 15.20 -9.98
N GLU A 434 -19.29 15.67 -10.09
CA GLU A 434 -20.33 15.10 -10.96
C GLU A 434 -19.89 15.11 -12.43
N ALA A 435 -19.29 16.21 -12.89
CA ALA A 435 -18.82 16.35 -14.27
C ALA A 435 -17.67 15.39 -14.60
N ILE A 436 -16.78 15.10 -13.65
CA ILE A 436 -15.73 14.09 -13.80
C ILE A 436 -16.34 12.69 -13.81
N VAL A 437 -17.18 12.36 -12.83
CA VAL A 437 -17.82 11.04 -12.71
C VAL A 437 -18.62 10.69 -13.95
N LYS A 438 -19.34 11.67 -14.52
CA LYS A 438 -20.10 11.50 -15.77
C LYS A 438 -19.22 11.16 -16.97
N GLN A 439 -17.97 11.61 -16.99
CA GLN A 439 -17.03 11.31 -18.09
C GLN A 439 -16.25 10.01 -17.88
N LEU A 440 -16.26 9.45 -16.66
CA LEU A 440 -15.62 8.17 -16.31
C LEU A 440 -16.52 6.95 -16.57
N ARG A 441 -17.85 7.18 -16.61
CA ARG A 441 -18.88 6.20 -16.93
C ARG A 441 -19.19 6.26 -18.42
#